data_AF-A0A7V1D6M6-F1
#
_entry.id   AF-A0A7V1D6M6-F1
#
_cell.length_a   1.000
_cell.length_b   1.000
_cell.length_c   1.000
_cell.angle_alpha   90.00
_cell.angle_beta   90.00
_cell.angle_gamma   90.00
#
_symmetry.space_group_name_H-M   'P 1'
#
loop_
_entity.id
_entity.type
_entity.pdbx_description
1 polymer ?
#
loop_
_entity_poly.entity_id
_entity_poly.type
_entity_poly.pdbx_seq_one_letter_code
_entity_poly.pdbx_strand_id
1 'polypeptide(L)'
;MSPKRFLVVFLVLILNLSSPLLYADVEDGTDYMKKGKYEEAIEEFKDAIEEVEDEYDVSEDEEIREWLIGVYHWLATAYTKNNMPQKAKEIYQKILEISPLDIKSREKLDRNKLGRKKREEKIESKFLEKESAHFILKFEGTQEREYEAPEILAILEEAYKKVGADLGYYPQEKTTCIIYSSKEKFRYVTDTHYWTGGIYDGKIRVPLSIELEIAEHFKRTLVHEYTHHVIRGKTKNNSPSWLNEGLAQYEDRGYEENREKDEKRLEILAQSLEENTLVPLKRIKPLFQTGDTELVNLAYYESYSATKYLIKRYGLKGVSKLLEKLGKGASIDKALGEVFHLDYQALDREWRKFLARGEPFVTRKAVGPVRKEAIVKDQAKTLYSLAQNYEMNRMYDLALREYQKIIKNYANSSWAQKARERIKVIGTKRR
;
A
#
# COMPACT_ATOMS: atom_id res chain seq x y z
N MET A 1 32.83 -39.82 13.66
CA MET A 1 31.36 -39.62 13.68
C MET A 1 30.92 -39.47 15.13
N SER A 2 30.18 -38.40 15.48
CA SER A 2 29.80 -38.13 16.87
C SER A 2 28.62 -39.01 17.32
N PRO A 3 28.49 -39.32 18.63
CA PRO A 3 27.47 -40.23 19.16
C PRO A 3 26.01 -39.76 18.96
N LYS A 4 25.80 -38.49 18.58
CA LYS A 4 24.44 -37.94 18.35
C LYS A 4 23.79 -38.41 17.05
N ARG A 5 24.58 -38.84 16.05
CA ARG A 5 24.03 -39.34 14.77
C ARG A 5 23.34 -40.71 14.88
N PHE A 6 23.65 -41.49 15.91
CA PHE A 6 23.06 -42.84 16.08
C PHE A 6 21.63 -42.82 16.65
N LEU A 7 21.27 -41.80 17.44
CA LEU A 7 19.95 -41.72 18.06
C LEU A 7 18.85 -41.31 17.06
N VAL A 8 19.22 -40.56 16.02
CA VAL A 8 18.30 -40.09 14.97
C VAL A 8 17.94 -41.23 14.01
N VAL A 9 18.91 -42.06 13.63
CA VAL A 9 18.68 -43.22 12.74
C VAL A 9 17.74 -44.26 13.38
N PHE A 10 17.74 -44.41 14.71
CA PHE A 10 16.91 -45.40 15.40
C PHE A 10 15.44 -44.96 15.59
N LEU A 11 15.16 -43.65 15.56
CA LEU A 11 13.79 -43.12 15.67
C LEU A 11 13.08 -43.01 14.30
N VAL A 12 13.84 -42.98 13.20
CA VAL A 12 13.33 -42.89 11.83
C VAL A 12 12.66 -44.18 11.34
N LEU A 13 13.07 -45.33 11.87
CA LEU A 13 12.49 -46.64 11.51
C LEU A 13 11.08 -46.90 12.06
N ILE A 14 10.54 -46.04 12.93
CA ILE A 14 9.24 -46.28 13.60
C ILE A 14 8.12 -45.35 13.09
N LEU A 15 8.40 -44.30 12.31
CA LEU A 15 7.39 -43.25 12.02
C LEU A 15 7.12 -42.90 10.56
N ASN A 16 7.72 -43.56 9.57
CA ASN A 16 7.31 -43.41 8.14
C ASN A 16 7.14 -41.93 7.70
N LEU A 17 8.11 -41.09 8.08
CA LEU A 17 8.24 -39.68 7.68
C LEU A 17 9.48 -39.54 6.80
N SER A 18 9.28 -39.23 5.53
CA SER A 18 10.25 -38.61 4.62
C SER A 18 10.39 -37.13 5.05
N SER A 19 11.52 -36.49 5.34
CA SER A 19 12.93 -36.88 5.50
C SER A 19 13.54 -35.91 6.54
N PRO A 20 14.04 -36.35 7.70
CA PRO A 20 14.55 -35.45 8.76
C PRO A 20 15.86 -34.72 8.47
N LEU A 21 16.52 -34.97 7.32
CA LEU A 21 17.81 -34.37 7.00
C LEU A 21 17.70 -32.85 6.73
N LEU A 22 16.68 -32.41 6.01
CA LEU A 22 16.53 -31.02 5.55
C LEU A 22 16.42 -29.97 6.67
N TYR A 23 16.10 -30.35 7.90
CA TYR A 23 16.01 -29.40 9.03
C TYR A 23 17.32 -29.17 9.77
N ALA A 24 18.26 -30.13 9.72
CA ALA A 24 19.51 -30.04 10.47
C ALA A 24 20.51 -29.06 9.82
N ASP A 25 20.50 -28.93 8.49
CA ASP A 25 21.56 -28.24 7.73
C ASP A 25 21.36 -26.72 7.61
N VAL A 26 20.29 -26.17 8.19
CA VAL A 26 20.00 -24.72 8.17
C VAL A 26 20.04 -24.10 9.57
N GLU A 27 20.11 -24.94 10.62
CA GLU A 27 20.01 -24.50 12.02
C GLU A 27 21.22 -23.66 12.42
N ASP A 28 22.43 -24.08 12.03
CA ASP A 28 23.68 -23.36 12.29
C ASP A 28 23.74 -22.02 11.54
N GLY A 29 23.35 -21.99 10.26
CA GLY A 29 23.27 -20.75 9.47
C GLY A 29 22.30 -19.71 10.07
N THR A 30 21.13 -20.15 10.57
CA THR A 30 20.18 -19.23 11.22
C THR A 30 20.62 -18.77 12.61
N ASP A 31 21.41 -19.58 13.34
CA ASP A 31 22.03 -19.19 14.60
C ASP A 31 23.14 -18.15 14.38
N TYR A 32 23.98 -18.34 13.35
CA TYR A 32 24.96 -17.33 12.92
C TYR A 32 24.29 -16.00 12.54
N MET A 33 23.17 -16.04 11.82
CA MET A 33 22.36 -14.85 11.53
C MET A 33 21.89 -14.09 12.78
N LYS A 34 21.50 -14.81 13.84
CA LYS A 34 21.09 -14.20 15.13
C LYS A 34 22.27 -13.57 15.87
N LYS A 35 23.45 -14.17 15.75
CA LYS A 35 24.72 -13.71 16.36
C LYS A 35 25.42 -12.60 15.57
N GLY A 36 24.88 -12.20 14.41
CA GLY A 36 25.48 -11.19 13.53
C GLY A 36 26.70 -11.67 12.74
N LYS A 37 26.91 -12.98 12.68
CA LYS A 37 27.99 -13.68 11.98
C LYS A 37 27.58 -13.98 10.54
N TYR A 38 27.51 -12.93 9.72
CA TYR A 38 26.89 -13.03 8.40
C TYR A 38 27.75 -13.73 7.35
N GLU A 39 29.08 -13.75 7.51
CA GLU A 39 29.97 -14.48 6.60
C GLU A 39 29.84 -15.97 6.81
N GLU A 40 29.87 -16.42 8.06
CA GLU A 40 29.67 -17.82 8.42
C GLU A 40 28.26 -18.29 8.01
N ALA A 41 27.22 -17.48 8.21
CA ALA A 41 25.88 -17.80 7.73
C ALA A 41 25.79 -17.94 6.21
N ILE A 42 26.57 -17.15 5.45
CA ILE A 42 26.59 -17.24 3.97
C ILE A 42 27.21 -18.56 3.53
N GLU A 43 28.28 -19.01 4.18
CA GLU A 43 28.93 -20.30 3.88
C GLU A 43 27.97 -21.46 4.16
N GLU A 44 27.39 -21.52 5.36
CA GLU A 44 26.43 -22.58 5.72
C GLU A 44 25.24 -22.67 4.74
N PHE A 45 24.65 -21.54 4.35
CA PHE A 45 23.53 -21.57 3.41
C PHE A 45 23.95 -21.98 2.00
N LYS A 46 25.18 -21.69 1.58
CA LYS A 46 25.67 -22.12 0.26
C LYS A 46 25.92 -23.61 0.23
N ASP A 47 26.57 -24.13 1.26
CA ASP A 47 26.90 -25.55 1.35
C ASP A 47 25.60 -26.38 1.38
N ALA A 48 24.60 -25.93 2.13
CA ALA A 48 23.27 -26.55 2.16
C ALA A 48 22.53 -26.49 0.80
N ILE A 49 22.71 -25.42 0.02
CA ILE A 49 22.15 -25.31 -1.33
C ILE A 49 22.84 -26.28 -2.29
N GLU A 50 24.18 -26.33 -2.26
CA GLU A 50 25.00 -27.17 -3.14
C GLU A 50 24.71 -28.66 -2.91
N GLU A 51 24.62 -29.10 -1.64
CA GLU A 51 24.29 -30.48 -1.29
C GLU A 51 22.91 -30.91 -1.84
N VAL A 52 21.92 -30.01 -1.79
CA VAL A 52 20.58 -30.30 -2.29
C VAL A 52 20.49 -30.24 -3.82
N GLU A 53 21.18 -29.29 -4.46
CA GLU A 53 21.21 -29.19 -5.93
C GLU A 53 22.00 -30.36 -6.57
N ASP A 54 22.95 -30.96 -5.86
CA ASP A 54 23.73 -32.12 -6.33
C ASP A 54 23.01 -33.46 -6.11
N GLU A 55 22.25 -33.60 -5.01
CA GLU A 55 21.60 -34.86 -4.65
C GLU A 55 20.18 -35.02 -5.22
N TYR A 56 19.47 -33.91 -5.51
CA TYR A 56 18.05 -33.94 -5.87
C TYR A 56 17.69 -33.13 -7.12
N ASP A 57 16.76 -33.65 -7.93
CA ASP A 57 16.15 -32.90 -9.02
C ASP A 57 15.05 -31.97 -8.48
N VAL A 58 15.41 -30.71 -8.27
CA VAL A 58 14.53 -29.62 -7.80
C VAL A 58 13.29 -29.43 -8.71
N SER A 59 13.34 -29.90 -9.96
CA SER A 59 12.24 -29.77 -10.91
C SER A 59 11.11 -30.78 -10.70
N GLU A 60 11.37 -31.89 -9.99
CA GLU A 60 10.40 -32.97 -9.80
C GLU A 60 9.82 -33.05 -8.38
N ASP A 61 10.50 -32.49 -7.38
CA ASP A 61 10.07 -32.53 -5.96
C ASP A 61 9.65 -31.15 -5.44
N GLU A 62 8.37 -31.01 -5.07
CA GLU A 62 7.79 -29.77 -4.55
C GLU A 62 8.31 -29.40 -3.16
N GLU A 63 8.56 -30.38 -2.28
CA GLU A 63 9.01 -30.15 -0.91
C GLU A 63 10.46 -29.65 -0.89
N ILE A 64 11.31 -30.26 -1.74
CA ILE A 64 12.70 -29.83 -1.93
C ILE A 64 12.75 -28.43 -2.53
N ARG A 65 11.88 -28.13 -3.50
CA ARG A 65 11.78 -26.80 -4.10
C ARG A 65 11.38 -25.72 -3.10
N GLU A 66 10.37 -25.98 -2.27
CA GLU A 66 9.94 -25.05 -1.22
C GLU A 66 11.04 -24.79 -0.19
N TRP A 67 11.75 -25.85 0.23
CA TRP A 67 12.89 -25.75 1.13
C TRP A 67 14.01 -24.90 0.52
N LEU A 68 14.39 -25.18 -0.73
CA LEU A 68 15.47 -24.49 -1.44
C LEU A 68 15.17 -22.98 -1.59
N ILE A 69 13.93 -22.62 -1.94
CA ILE A 69 13.48 -21.22 -1.95
C ILE A 69 13.64 -20.56 -0.57
N GLY A 70 13.33 -21.30 0.50
CA GLY A 70 13.52 -20.87 1.88
C GLY A 70 14.97 -20.54 2.20
N VAL A 71 15.91 -21.44 1.86
CA VAL A 71 17.35 -21.24 2.09
C VAL A 71 17.91 -20.11 1.23
N TYR A 72 17.51 -20.01 -0.05
CA TYR A 72 17.86 -18.88 -0.91
C TYR A 72 17.40 -17.53 -0.33
N HIS A 73 16.22 -17.47 0.30
CA HIS A 73 15.76 -16.25 0.99
C HIS A 73 16.62 -15.88 2.19
N TRP A 74 17.12 -16.87 2.93
CA TRP A 74 18.06 -16.66 4.04
C TRP A 74 19.41 -16.18 3.54
N LEU A 75 19.96 -16.82 2.50
CA LEU A 75 21.20 -16.41 1.84
C LEU A 75 21.12 -14.98 1.30
N ALA A 76 20.04 -14.59 0.61
CA ALA A 76 19.85 -13.23 0.14
C ALA A 76 19.78 -12.21 1.30
N THR A 77 19.22 -12.61 2.44
CA THR A 77 19.16 -11.78 3.65
C THR A 77 20.54 -11.64 4.28
N ALA A 78 21.32 -12.73 4.35
CA ALA A 78 22.69 -12.73 4.85
C ALA A 78 23.60 -11.82 4.00
N TYR A 79 23.53 -11.92 2.66
CA TYR A 79 24.23 -11.01 1.76
C TYR A 79 23.83 -9.54 1.95
N THR A 80 22.55 -9.26 2.15
CA THR A 80 22.08 -7.89 2.40
C THR A 80 22.65 -7.34 3.71
N LYS A 81 22.69 -8.17 4.76
CA LYS A 81 23.23 -7.81 6.08
C LYS A 81 24.75 -7.67 6.07
N ASN A 82 25.43 -8.43 5.21
CA ASN A 82 26.88 -8.34 5.00
C ASN A 82 27.29 -7.28 3.96
N ASN A 83 26.44 -6.27 3.68
CA ASN A 83 26.73 -5.20 2.71
C ASN A 83 27.07 -5.67 1.29
N MET A 84 26.53 -6.80 0.83
CA MET A 84 26.69 -7.34 -0.53
C MET A 84 25.37 -7.34 -1.33
N PRO A 85 24.78 -6.17 -1.65
CA PRO A 85 23.44 -6.09 -2.24
C PRO A 85 23.35 -6.62 -3.68
N GLN A 86 24.45 -6.62 -4.44
CA GLN A 86 24.49 -7.20 -5.79
C GLN A 86 24.31 -8.73 -5.74
N LYS A 87 25.03 -9.41 -4.83
CA LYS A 87 24.88 -10.86 -4.62
C LYS A 87 23.48 -11.21 -4.13
N ALA A 88 22.91 -10.42 -3.20
CA ALA A 88 21.53 -10.61 -2.76
C ALA A 88 20.53 -10.51 -3.93
N LYS A 89 20.76 -9.62 -4.90
CA LYS A 89 19.93 -9.45 -6.08
C LYS A 89 19.98 -10.69 -7.00
N GLU A 90 21.17 -11.22 -7.24
CA GLU A 90 21.36 -12.45 -8.02
C GLU A 90 20.58 -13.62 -7.40
N ILE A 91 20.62 -13.74 -6.08
CA ILE A 91 19.83 -14.77 -5.37
C ILE A 91 18.32 -14.54 -5.54
N TYR A 92 17.83 -13.30 -5.43
CA TYR A 92 16.41 -13.02 -5.70
C TYR A 92 16.00 -13.33 -7.15
N GLN A 93 16.90 -13.17 -8.12
CA GLN A 93 16.63 -13.57 -9.51
C GLN A 93 16.55 -15.10 -9.65
N LYS A 94 17.48 -15.84 -9.03
CA LYS A 94 17.42 -17.31 -8.97
C LYS A 94 16.11 -17.83 -8.35
N ILE A 95 15.65 -17.20 -7.27
CA ILE A 95 14.35 -17.57 -6.66
C ILE A 95 13.20 -17.40 -7.67
N LEU A 96 13.22 -16.38 -8.52
CA LEU A 96 12.17 -16.17 -9.53
C LEU A 96 12.27 -17.10 -10.74
N GLU A 97 13.44 -17.68 -11.01
CA GLU A 97 13.59 -18.75 -12.00
C GLU A 97 12.92 -20.04 -11.51
N ILE A 98 13.04 -20.33 -10.20
CA ILE A 98 12.45 -21.52 -9.55
C ILE A 98 10.96 -21.31 -9.23
N SER A 99 10.60 -20.13 -8.72
CA SER A 99 9.25 -19.73 -8.32
C SER A 99 8.91 -18.34 -8.85
N PRO A 100 8.43 -18.24 -10.11
CA PRO A 100 8.11 -16.97 -10.75
C PRO A 100 7.11 -16.10 -9.97
N LEU A 101 6.27 -16.70 -9.11
CA LEU A 101 5.24 -16.02 -8.33
C LEU A 101 5.71 -15.58 -6.93
N ASP A 102 6.99 -15.73 -6.57
CA ASP A 102 7.49 -15.31 -5.25
C ASP A 102 7.44 -13.78 -5.07
N ILE A 103 6.38 -13.31 -4.41
CA ILE A 103 6.09 -11.89 -4.18
C ILE A 103 7.24 -11.21 -3.42
N LYS A 104 7.87 -11.91 -2.47
CA LYS A 104 8.94 -11.35 -1.65
C LYS A 104 10.18 -11.02 -2.49
N SER A 105 10.59 -11.90 -3.40
CA SER A 105 11.71 -11.65 -4.31
C SER A 105 11.36 -10.60 -5.36
N ARG A 106 10.12 -10.61 -5.89
CA ARG A 106 9.61 -9.53 -6.75
C ARG A 106 9.71 -8.19 -6.05
N GLU A 107 9.14 -8.01 -4.86
CA GLU A 107 9.23 -6.75 -4.09
C GLU A 107 10.67 -6.33 -3.73
N LYS A 108 11.58 -7.29 -3.55
CA LYS A 108 13.00 -7.03 -3.26
C LYS A 108 13.76 -6.58 -4.50
N LEU A 109 13.40 -7.11 -5.68
CA LEU A 109 13.92 -6.67 -6.98
C LEU A 109 13.23 -5.39 -7.48
N ASP A 110 11.95 -5.20 -7.17
CA ASP A 110 11.11 -4.06 -7.55
C ASP A 110 11.43 -2.81 -6.70
N ARG A 111 12.09 -3.00 -5.54
CA ARG A 111 12.82 -1.95 -4.81
C ARG A 111 14.05 -1.41 -5.56
N ASN A 112 14.01 -1.41 -6.89
CA ASN A 112 15.07 -0.94 -7.77
C ASN A 112 15.08 0.60 -7.85
N LYS A 113 15.66 1.26 -6.85
CA LYS A 113 16.14 2.65 -7.02
C LYS A 113 17.07 2.77 -8.25
N LEU A 114 17.82 1.72 -8.59
CA LEU A 114 18.74 1.70 -9.74
C LEU A 114 18.02 1.45 -11.07
N GLY A 115 17.07 0.53 -11.13
CA GLY A 115 16.25 0.28 -12.34
C GLY A 115 15.36 1.47 -12.67
N ARG A 116 14.72 2.07 -11.65
CA ARG A 116 13.95 3.29 -11.82
C ARG A 116 14.83 4.47 -12.26
N LYS A 117 15.98 4.71 -11.63
CA LYS A 117 16.90 5.79 -12.04
C LYS A 117 17.33 5.65 -13.51
N LYS A 118 17.62 4.43 -13.98
CA LYS A 118 17.92 4.18 -15.40
C LYS A 118 16.72 4.44 -16.32
N ARG A 119 15.50 4.08 -15.92
CA ARG A 119 14.27 4.40 -16.69
C ARG A 119 14.00 5.90 -16.72
N GLU A 120 14.18 6.59 -15.59
CA GLU A 120 14.09 8.05 -15.48
C GLU A 120 15.11 8.72 -16.41
N GLU A 121 16.40 8.36 -16.33
CA GLU A 121 17.44 8.91 -17.22
C GLU A 121 17.14 8.65 -18.70
N LYS A 122 16.65 7.45 -19.05
CA LYS A 122 16.32 7.09 -20.44
C LYS A 122 15.18 7.93 -21.03
N ILE A 123 14.17 8.26 -20.23
CA ILE A 123 12.96 8.95 -20.71
C ILE A 123 13.05 10.46 -20.48
N GLU A 124 13.43 10.89 -19.26
CA GLU A 124 13.36 12.27 -18.80
C GLU A 124 14.56 13.12 -19.26
N SER A 125 15.68 12.54 -19.69
CA SER A 125 16.87 13.30 -20.15
C SER A 125 16.61 14.17 -21.38
N LYS A 126 15.55 13.88 -22.13
CA LYS A 126 15.15 14.62 -23.34
C LYS A 126 14.02 15.61 -23.07
N PHE A 127 13.59 15.77 -21.82
CA PHE A 127 12.48 16.64 -21.48
C PHE A 127 12.94 18.09 -21.49
N LEU A 128 12.06 18.96 -21.98
CA LEU A 128 12.22 20.40 -21.85
C LEU A 128 11.91 20.81 -20.42
N GLU A 129 12.55 21.88 -19.97
CA GLU A 129 12.41 22.42 -18.63
C GLU A 129 11.93 23.86 -18.67
N LYS A 130 10.95 24.18 -17.82
CA LYS A 130 10.45 25.52 -17.56
C LYS A 130 10.30 25.70 -16.05
N GLU A 131 10.37 26.93 -15.57
CA GLU A 131 10.30 27.20 -14.14
C GLU A 131 9.35 28.36 -13.83
N SER A 132 8.83 28.33 -12.61
CA SER A 132 8.15 29.45 -11.95
C SER A 132 8.84 29.75 -10.61
N ALA A 133 8.19 30.53 -9.74
CA ALA A 133 8.72 30.88 -8.43
C ALA A 133 8.94 29.64 -7.55
N HIS A 134 7.97 28.71 -7.54
CA HIS A 134 7.97 27.56 -6.63
C HIS A 134 8.08 26.21 -7.34
N PHE A 135 8.11 26.17 -8.68
CA PHE A 135 8.10 24.92 -9.43
C PHE A 135 9.14 24.86 -10.54
N ILE A 136 9.60 23.62 -10.79
CA ILE A 136 10.36 23.23 -11.98
C ILE A 136 9.49 22.24 -12.75
N LEU A 137 9.07 22.58 -13.96
CA LEU A 137 8.25 21.75 -14.83
C LEU A 137 9.14 21.09 -15.89
N LYS A 138 9.14 19.75 -15.94
CA LYS A 138 9.76 18.97 -17.02
C LYS A 138 8.71 18.26 -17.85
N PHE A 139 8.82 18.30 -19.18
CA PHE A 139 7.85 17.67 -20.09
C PHE A 139 8.49 17.22 -21.40
N GLU A 140 7.88 16.24 -22.06
CA GLU A 140 8.42 15.71 -23.31
C GLU A 140 8.23 16.70 -24.48
N GLY A 141 9.35 17.18 -25.03
CA GLY A 141 9.40 18.23 -26.04
C GLY A 141 8.94 17.79 -27.43
N THR A 142 7.76 18.26 -27.82
CA THR A 142 7.49 18.69 -29.20
C THR A 142 7.24 20.21 -29.13
N GLN A 143 7.61 20.95 -30.18
CA GLN A 143 7.46 22.43 -30.24
C GLN A 143 6.01 22.87 -30.00
N GLU A 144 5.06 21.98 -30.31
CA GLU A 144 3.62 22.07 -30.08
C GLU A 144 3.19 21.87 -28.62
N ARG A 145 4.08 21.70 -27.65
CA ARG A 145 3.71 21.57 -26.22
C ARG A 145 4.38 22.57 -25.29
N GLU A 146 5.30 23.36 -25.81
CA GLU A 146 5.94 24.41 -25.02
C GLU A 146 4.93 25.51 -24.62
N TYR A 147 3.85 25.69 -25.38
CA TYR A 147 2.79 26.66 -25.07
C TYR A 147 1.90 26.25 -23.89
N GLU A 148 1.85 24.98 -23.50
CA GLU A 148 1.05 24.50 -22.36
C GLU A 148 1.76 24.77 -21.02
N ALA A 149 3.08 24.87 -21.03
CA ALA A 149 3.90 25.01 -19.82
C ALA A 149 3.51 26.21 -18.93
N PRO A 150 3.22 27.42 -19.47
CA PRO A 150 2.75 28.55 -18.65
C PRO A 150 1.42 28.27 -17.92
N GLU A 151 0.47 27.58 -18.55
CA GLU A 151 -0.81 27.24 -17.95
C GLU A 151 -0.65 26.22 -16.82
N ILE A 152 0.15 25.18 -17.05
CA ILE A 152 0.47 24.17 -16.03
C ILE A 152 1.17 24.80 -14.82
N LEU A 153 2.15 25.68 -15.06
CA LEU A 153 2.82 26.42 -13.99
C LEU A 153 1.84 27.34 -13.24
N ALA A 154 0.92 28.00 -13.93
CA ALA A 154 -0.10 28.84 -13.29
C ALA A 154 -1.01 28.02 -12.36
N ILE A 155 -1.43 26.83 -12.79
CA ILE A 155 -2.20 25.88 -11.96
C ILE A 155 -1.41 25.49 -10.69
N LEU A 156 -0.14 25.14 -10.85
CA LEU A 156 0.72 24.74 -9.73
C LEU A 156 0.94 25.89 -8.74
N GLU A 157 1.13 27.11 -9.23
CA GLU A 157 1.26 28.32 -8.39
C GLU A 157 -0.04 28.68 -7.67
N GLU A 158 -1.20 28.45 -8.29
CA GLU A 158 -2.50 28.56 -7.63
C GLU A 158 -2.64 27.51 -6.51
N ALA A 159 -2.28 26.26 -6.80
CA ALA A 159 -2.27 25.18 -5.82
C ALA A 159 -1.33 25.47 -4.64
N TYR A 160 -0.14 26.03 -4.91
CA TYR A 160 0.80 26.47 -3.87
C TYR A 160 0.16 27.47 -2.91
N LYS A 161 -0.52 28.49 -3.45
CA LYS A 161 -1.19 29.52 -2.64
C LYS A 161 -2.35 28.92 -1.83
N LYS A 162 -3.24 28.18 -2.48
CA LYS A 162 -4.48 27.64 -1.89
C LYS A 162 -4.18 26.57 -0.85
N VAL A 163 -3.54 25.46 -1.25
CA VAL A 163 -3.26 24.33 -0.37
C VAL A 163 -2.30 24.75 0.76
N GLY A 164 -1.33 25.62 0.45
CA GLY A 164 -0.44 26.16 1.46
C GLY A 164 -1.14 27.02 2.51
N ALA A 165 -2.17 27.79 2.11
CA ALA A 165 -2.99 28.57 3.03
C ALA A 165 -3.90 27.68 3.89
N ASP A 166 -4.56 26.71 3.26
CA ASP A 166 -5.52 25.81 3.92
C ASP A 166 -4.82 24.88 4.92
N LEU A 167 -3.66 24.35 4.56
CA LEU A 167 -2.88 23.45 5.41
C LEU A 167 -1.81 24.17 6.24
N GLY A 168 -1.57 25.46 6.01
CA GLY A 168 -0.59 26.28 6.75
C GLY A 168 0.83 25.74 6.64
N TYR A 169 1.25 25.34 5.44
CA TYR A 169 2.62 24.89 5.17
C TYR A 169 2.99 25.17 3.71
N TYR A 170 4.14 25.80 3.52
CA TYR A 170 4.68 26.15 2.21
C TYR A 170 6.06 25.49 2.04
N PRO A 171 6.22 24.58 1.06
CA PRO A 171 7.54 24.05 0.71
C PRO A 171 8.52 25.18 0.39
N GLN A 172 9.75 25.08 0.93
CA GLN A 172 10.78 26.09 0.76
C GLN A 172 11.56 25.90 -0.54
N GLU A 173 11.83 24.64 -0.90
CA GLU A 173 12.49 24.28 -2.15
C GLU A 173 11.51 24.22 -3.32
N LYS A 174 11.98 24.50 -4.53
CA LYS A 174 11.15 24.33 -5.72
C LYS A 174 10.72 22.88 -5.88
N THR A 175 9.44 22.69 -6.15
CA THR A 175 8.88 21.36 -6.40
C THR A 175 9.04 21.00 -7.87
N THR A 176 9.68 19.85 -8.16
CA THR A 176 9.74 19.35 -9.53
C THR A 176 8.43 18.66 -9.91
N CYS A 177 7.81 19.09 -11.01
CA CYS A 177 6.66 18.47 -11.66
C CYS A 177 7.09 17.90 -13.02
N ILE A 178 6.71 16.66 -13.32
CA ILE A 178 7.13 15.94 -14.52
C ILE A 178 5.89 15.41 -15.25
N ILE A 179 5.70 15.89 -16.47
CA ILE A 179 4.55 15.57 -17.31
C ILE A 179 4.98 14.61 -18.42
N TYR A 180 4.36 13.43 -18.46
CA TYR A 180 4.62 12.42 -19.48
C TYR A 180 3.63 12.54 -20.62
N SER A 181 4.07 12.35 -21.86
CA SER A 181 3.16 12.43 -23.02
C SER A 181 2.12 11.32 -23.10
N SER A 182 2.27 10.24 -22.32
CA SER A 182 1.34 9.12 -22.34
C SER A 182 1.30 8.37 -20.99
N LYS A 183 0.17 7.70 -20.73
CA LYS A 183 -0.02 6.85 -19.54
C LYS A 183 0.95 5.66 -19.53
N GLU A 184 1.32 5.11 -20.69
CA GLU A 184 2.27 4.00 -20.83
C GLU A 184 3.67 4.42 -20.40
N LYS A 185 4.15 5.59 -20.85
CA LYS A 185 5.46 6.12 -20.45
C LYS A 185 5.51 6.43 -18.96
N PHE A 186 4.45 7.06 -18.44
CA PHE A 186 4.29 7.28 -17.02
C PHE A 186 4.43 5.96 -16.26
N ARG A 187 3.59 4.96 -16.56
CA ARG A 187 3.60 3.65 -15.91
C ARG A 187 4.93 2.92 -16.06
N TYR A 188 5.58 3.01 -17.21
CA TYR A 188 6.90 2.41 -17.42
C TYR A 188 7.96 2.99 -16.47
N VAL A 189 7.94 4.32 -16.26
CA VAL A 189 8.89 4.98 -15.37
C VAL A 189 8.54 4.75 -13.90
N THR A 190 7.27 4.92 -13.54
CA THR A 190 6.78 4.91 -12.16
C THR A 190 6.50 3.52 -11.60
N ASP A 191 6.29 2.52 -12.45
CA ASP A 191 5.91 1.15 -12.09
C ASP A 191 4.59 1.08 -11.30
N THR A 192 3.65 1.96 -11.64
CA THR A 192 2.36 2.09 -10.94
C THR A 192 1.25 1.28 -11.63
N HIS A 193 0.26 0.91 -10.83
CA HIS A 193 -0.95 0.25 -11.32
C HIS A 193 -1.70 1.09 -12.36
N TYR A 194 -2.47 0.44 -13.24
CA TYR A 194 -3.12 1.09 -14.39
C TYR A 194 -4.14 2.18 -14.01
N TRP A 195 -4.72 2.13 -12.80
CA TRP A 195 -5.66 3.13 -12.29
C TRP A 195 -5.00 4.38 -11.70
N THR A 196 -3.67 4.43 -11.63
CA THR A 196 -2.94 5.53 -11.01
C THR A 196 -2.96 6.76 -11.92
N GLY A 197 -3.62 7.83 -11.48
CA GLY A 197 -3.75 9.09 -12.23
C GLY A 197 -2.54 10.03 -12.11
N GLY A 198 -1.78 9.92 -11.03
CA GLY A 198 -0.56 10.68 -10.74
C GLY A 198 0.15 10.07 -9.54
N ILE A 199 1.39 10.49 -9.28
CA ILE A 199 2.07 10.19 -8.02
C ILE A 199 2.92 11.36 -7.51
N TYR A 200 3.07 11.42 -6.20
CA TYR A 200 4.10 12.18 -5.52
C TYR A 200 5.08 11.27 -4.77
N ASP A 201 6.33 11.23 -5.23
CA ASP A 201 7.40 10.40 -4.64
C ASP A 201 8.61 11.21 -4.16
N GLY A 202 8.47 12.53 -4.15
CA GLY A 202 9.57 13.50 -4.05
C GLY A 202 9.54 14.46 -5.23
N LYS A 203 9.00 13.99 -6.36
CA LYS A 203 8.57 14.81 -7.50
C LYS A 203 7.09 14.54 -7.76
N ILE A 204 6.39 15.53 -8.33
CA ILE A 204 5.04 15.32 -8.87
C ILE A 204 5.19 14.72 -10.26
N ARG A 205 4.48 13.63 -10.54
CA ARG A 205 4.57 12.89 -11.80
C ARG A 205 3.16 12.59 -12.31
N VAL A 206 2.83 13.10 -13.49
CA VAL A 206 1.47 12.97 -14.05
C VAL A 206 1.56 12.66 -15.55
N PRO A 207 0.79 11.69 -16.07
CA PRO A 207 0.60 11.55 -17.51
C PRO A 207 -0.33 12.65 -18.03
N LEU A 208 0.08 13.32 -19.11
CA LEU A 208 -0.79 14.16 -19.90
C LEU A 208 -1.88 13.29 -20.53
N SER A 209 -3.12 13.75 -20.47
CA SER A 209 -4.22 13.27 -21.30
C SER A 209 -4.45 14.32 -22.40
N ILE A 210 -5.08 14.02 -23.55
CA ILE A 210 -5.25 14.99 -24.68
C ILE A 210 -6.73 15.35 -25.07
N GLU A 211 -7.75 14.63 -24.60
CA GLU A 211 -9.19 14.94 -24.76
C GLU A 211 -9.80 16.16 -23.98
N LEU A 212 -10.36 17.15 -24.69
CA LEU A 212 -10.92 18.47 -24.26
C LEU A 212 -11.86 18.63 -23.02
N GLU A 213 -12.00 17.64 -22.13
CA GLU A 213 -12.49 17.79 -20.73
C GLU A 213 -11.33 17.80 -19.70
N ILE A 214 -10.09 17.88 -20.21
CA ILE A 214 -8.84 17.62 -19.50
C ILE A 214 -8.35 18.71 -18.59
N ALA A 215 -8.59 19.99 -18.91
CA ALA A 215 -8.01 21.07 -18.13
C ALA A 215 -8.36 20.90 -16.64
N GLU A 216 -9.62 20.55 -16.36
CA GLU A 216 -10.08 20.39 -14.99
C GLU A 216 -9.62 19.08 -14.34
N HIS A 217 -9.75 17.92 -15.01
CA HIS A 217 -9.28 16.66 -14.43
C HIS A 217 -7.76 16.64 -14.20
N PHE A 218 -7.00 17.23 -15.13
CA PHE A 218 -5.57 17.37 -15.02
C PHE A 218 -5.17 18.37 -13.92
N LYS A 219 -5.85 19.53 -13.85
CA LYS A 219 -5.69 20.49 -12.74
C LYS A 219 -5.90 19.82 -11.39
N ARG A 220 -6.99 19.05 -11.25
CA ARG A 220 -7.29 18.28 -10.04
C ARG A 220 -6.19 17.30 -9.69
N THR A 221 -5.69 16.57 -10.68
CA THR A 221 -4.59 15.62 -10.46
C THR A 221 -3.34 16.33 -9.96
N LEU A 222 -2.98 17.48 -10.54
CA LEU A 222 -1.84 18.29 -10.07
C LEU A 222 -2.04 18.78 -8.63
N VAL A 223 -3.24 19.29 -8.30
CA VAL A 223 -3.57 19.74 -6.95
C VAL A 223 -3.54 18.58 -5.95
N HIS A 224 -4.05 17.42 -6.33
CA HIS A 224 -4.05 16.20 -5.53
C HIS A 224 -2.61 15.78 -5.18
N GLU A 225 -1.75 15.65 -6.19
CA GLU A 225 -0.35 15.27 -5.98
C GLU A 225 0.45 16.34 -5.22
N TYR A 226 0.17 17.63 -5.47
CA TYR A 226 0.76 18.72 -4.70
C TYR A 226 0.32 18.70 -3.23
N THR A 227 -0.92 18.30 -2.96
CA THR A 227 -1.42 18.16 -1.59
C THR A 227 -0.67 17.07 -0.84
N HIS A 228 -0.37 15.94 -1.48
CA HIS A 228 0.53 14.94 -0.89
C HIS A 228 1.92 15.50 -0.57
N HIS A 229 2.47 16.36 -1.44
CA HIS A 229 3.74 17.03 -1.18
C HIS A 229 3.68 17.90 0.09
N VAL A 230 2.67 18.76 0.21
CA VAL A 230 2.47 19.65 1.37
C VAL A 230 2.29 18.82 2.65
N ILE A 231 1.46 17.78 2.62
CA ILE A 231 1.22 16.90 3.78
C ILE A 231 2.50 16.17 4.17
N ARG A 232 3.25 15.61 3.22
CA ARG A 232 4.51 14.90 3.51
C ARG A 232 5.53 15.83 4.14
N GLY A 233 5.66 17.06 3.64
CA GLY A 233 6.54 18.09 4.20
C GLY A 233 6.11 18.48 5.62
N LYS A 234 4.85 18.88 5.80
CA LYS A 234 4.31 19.34 7.10
C LYS A 234 4.36 18.26 8.18
N THR A 235 4.06 17.01 7.81
CA THR A 235 4.00 15.89 8.75
C THR A 235 5.29 15.09 8.85
N LYS A 236 6.34 15.44 8.08
CA LYS A 236 7.55 14.62 7.95
C LYS A 236 7.23 13.15 7.62
N ASN A 237 6.28 12.95 6.72
CA ASN A 237 5.78 11.64 6.29
C ASN A 237 5.08 10.80 7.40
N ASN A 238 4.57 11.45 8.45
CA ASN A 238 3.89 10.80 9.57
C ASN A 238 2.34 10.88 9.50
N SER A 239 1.78 11.26 8.35
CA SER A 239 0.33 11.30 8.13
C SER A 239 -0.25 9.89 7.90
N PRO A 240 -1.37 9.51 8.53
CA PRO A 240 -2.06 8.27 8.19
C PRO A 240 -2.64 8.35 6.78
N SER A 241 -2.69 7.21 6.06
CA SER A 241 -3.10 7.17 4.66
C SER A 241 -4.49 7.76 4.41
N TRP A 242 -5.49 7.46 5.24
CA TRP A 242 -6.84 8.03 5.06
C TRP A 242 -6.86 9.56 5.13
N LEU A 243 -6.04 10.17 5.97
CA LEU A 243 -6.01 11.63 6.10
C LEU A 243 -5.25 12.25 4.94
N ASN A 244 -4.17 11.60 4.50
CA ASN A 244 -3.42 12.02 3.32
C ASN A 244 -4.30 12.00 2.06
N GLU A 245 -4.92 10.86 1.75
CA GLU A 245 -5.82 10.71 0.60
C GLU A 245 -7.09 11.54 0.73
N GLY A 246 -7.64 11.66 1.93
CA GLY A 246 -8.84 12.41 2.18
C GLY A 246 -8.65 13.92 2.02
N LEU A 247 -7.50 14.46 2.43
CA LEU A 247 -7.15 15.86 2.22
C LEU A 247 -6.80 16.14 0.76
N ALA A 248 -6.07 15.24 0.07
CA ALA A 248 -5.80 15.39 -1.35
C ALA A 248 -7.10 15.45 -2.17
N GLN A 249 -8.08 14.58 -1.86
CA GLN A 249 -9.43 14.66 -2.43
C GLN A 249 -10.20 15.92 -2.02
N TYR A 250 -10.01 16.43 -0.80
CA TYR A 250 -10.67 17.65 -0.36
C TYR A 250 -10.19 18.87 -1.15
N GLU A 251 -8.88 19.00 -1.34
CA GLU A 251 -8.27 20.09 -2.10
C GLU A 251 -8.59 20.00 -3.59
N ASP A 252 -8.57 18.79 -4.18
CA ASP A 252 -8.88 18.61 -5.61
C ASP A 252 -10.37 18.82 -5.93
N ARG A 253 -11.28 18.51 -5.02
CA ARG A 253 -12.74 18.67 -5.25
C ARG A 253 -13.23 20.10 -5.12
N GLY A 254 -12.44 21.00 -4.55
CA GLY A 254 -12.71 22.44 -4.64
C GLY A 254 -12.71 22.98 -6.08
N TYR A 255 -12.40 22.13 -7.05
CA TYR A 255 -12.43 22.39 -8.48
C TYR A 255 -13.48 21.55 -9.25
N GLU A 256 -14.37 20.82 -8.56
CA GLU A 256 -15.46 20.04 -9.16
C GLU A 256 -16.83 20.53 -8.63
N GLU A 257 -17.69 21.05 -9.53
CA GLU A 257 -19.13 21.22 -9.28
C GLU A 257 -19.94 20.06 -9.91
N ASN A 258 -19.52 18.80 -9.72
CA ASN A 258 -20.27 17.64 -10.21
C ASN A 258 -21.05 16.95 -9.09
N ARG A 259 -22.24 17.47 -8.84
CA ARG A 259 -23.17 17.01 -7.80
C ARG A 259 -23.55 15.53 -7.94
N GLU A 260 -23.73 15.03 -9.17
CA GLU A 260 -24.17 13.66 -9.44
C GLU A 260 -23.11 12.62 -9.01
N LYS A 261 -21.83 12.88 -9.29
CA LYS A 261 -20.73 12.01 -8.83
C LYS A 261 -20.64 11.98 -7.30
N ASP A 262 -20.86 13.11 -6.65
CA ASP A 262 -20.88 13.18 -5.19
C ASP A 262 -22.07 12.43 -4.60
N GLU A 263 -23.26 12.50 -5.22
CA GLU A 263 -24.44 11.73 -4.83
C GLU A 263 -24.18 10.21 -4.90
N LYS A 264 -23.61 9.71 -6.01
CA LYS A 264 -23.27 8.28 -6.16
C LYS A 264 -22.25 7.79 -5.12
N ARG A 265 -21.25 8.61 -4.78
CA ARG A 265 -20.27 8.29 -3.73
C ARG A 265 -20.93 8.16 -2.36
N LEU A 266 -21.92 9.02 -2.09
CA LEU A 266 -22.67 9.01 -0.84
C LEU A 266 -23.62 7.82 -0.75
N GLU A 267 -24.25 7.43 -1.85
CA GLU A 267 -25.04 6.20 -1.92
C GLU A 267 -24.19 4.99 -1.55
N ILE A 268 -22.97 4.87 -2.10
CA ILE A 268 -22.04 3.79 -1.75
C ILE A 268 -21.66 3.83 -0.26
N LEU A 269 -21.40 5.01 0.30
CA LEU A 269 -21.09 5.15 1.73
C LEU A 269 -22.29 4.86 2.64
N ALA A 270 -23.49 5.29 2.24
CA ALA A 270 -24.73 5.04 2.97
C ALA A 270 -25.08 3.56 2.95
N GLN A 271 -25.00 2.92 1.78
CA GLN A 271 -25.11 1.48 1.63
C GLN A 271 -24.06 0.78 2.49
N SER A 272 -22.80 1.19 2.42
CA SER A 272 -21.74 0.56 3.21
C SER A 272 -21.92 0.74 4.72
N LEU A 273 -22.55 1.83 5.14
CA LEU A 273 -22.91 2.07 6.54
C LEU A 273 -24.06 1.18 6.99
N GLU A 274 -25.13 1.08 6.19
CA GLU A 274 -26.28 0.20 6.44
C GLU A 274 -25.87 -1.27 6.47
N GLU A 275 -24.95 -1.64 5.58
CA GLU A 275 -24.34 -2.95 5.48
C GLU A 275 -23.19 -3.14 6.48
N ASN A 276 -22.82 -2.14 7.29
CA ASN A 276 -21.69 -2.25 8.21
C ASN A 276 -20.38 -2.80 7.55
N THR A 277 -20.18 -2.52 6.26
CA THR A 277 -18.99 -2.88 5.46
C THR A 277 -17.91 -1.82 5.52
N LEU A 278 -18.23 -0.61 6.01
CA LEU A 278 -17.24 0.44 6.20
C LEU A 278 -16.05 -0.08 7.03
N VAL A 279 -14.84 0.27 6.61
CA VAL A 279 -13.60 -0.15 7.27
C VAL A 279 -13.27 0.81 8.42
N PRO A 280 -12.70 0.33 9.55
CA PRO A 280 -12.15 1.24 10.54
C PRO A 280 -11.01 2.05 9.93
N LEU A 281 -10.98 3.37 10.08
CA LEU A 281 -10.01 4.25 9.43
C LEU A 281 -8.55 3.84 9.74
N LYS A 282 -8.31 3.29 10.94
CA LYS A 282 -6.99 2.76 11.37
C LYS A 282 -6.48 1.60 10.50
N ARG A 283 -7.38 0.97 9.75
CA ARG A 283 -7.14 -0.22 8.93
C ARG A 283 -7.39 0.01 7.44
N ILE A 284 -7.56 1.26 7.02
CA ILE A 284 -7.84 1.56 5.61
C ILE A 284 -6.61 1.32 4.71
N LYS A 285 -5.39 1.48 5.25
CA LYS A 285 -4.15 1.51 4.46
C LYS A 285 -4.01 0.34 3.49
N PRO A 286 -4.26 -0.92 3.90
CA PRO A 286 -4.11 -2.07 3.01
C PRO A 286 -5.11 -2.06 1.84
N LEU A 287 -6.27 -1.39 1.96
CA LEU A 287 -7.27 -1.34 0.88
C LEU A 287 -6.74 -0.61 -0.36
N PHE A 288 -5.88 0.39 -0.20
CA PHE A 288 -5.24 1.08 -1.33
C PHE A 288 -4.31 0.16 -2.15
N GLN A 289 -3.99 -1.03 -1.63
CA GLN A 289 -3.01 -1.96 -2.19
C GLN A 289 -3.64 -3.30 -2.61
N THR A 290 -4.96 -3.45 -2.54
CA THR A 290 -5.63 -4.74 -2.86
C THR A 290 -5.66 -5.05 -4.34
N GLY A 291 -5.57 -4.02 -5.19
CA GLY A 291 -5.84 -4.12 -6.63
C GLY A 291 -7.30 -4.38 -7.00
N ASP A 292 -8.18 -4.47 -6.00
CA ASP A 292 -9.63 -4.54 -6.17
C ASP A 292 -10.18 -3.12 -6.24
N THR A 293 -10.63 -2.73 -7.44
CA THR A 293 -11.10 -1.37 -7.73
C THR A 293 -12.26 -0.93 -6.83
N GLU A 294 -13.16 -1.84 -6.43
CA GLU A 294 -14.29 -1.50 -5.56
C GLU A 294 -13.82 -1.17 -4.15
N LEU A 295 -12.90 -1.99 -3.61
CA LEU A 295 -12.33 -1.76 -2.28
C LEU A 295 -11.43 -0.52 -2.23
N VAL A 296 -10.67 -0.27 -3.30
CA VAL A 296 -9.86 0.94 -3.45
C VAL A 296 -10.76 2.18 -3.48
N ASN A 297 -11.85 2.15 -4.27
CA ASN A 297 -12.81 3.25 -4.32
C ASN A 297 -13.48 3.50 -2.97
N LEU A 298 -13.90 2.44 -2.27
CA LEU A 298 -14.46 2.55 -0.92
C LEU A 298 -13.46 3.23 0.03
N ALA A 299 -12.19 2.83 -0.02
CA ALA A 299 -11.14 3.44 0.80
C ALA A 299 -10.98 4.94 0.51
N TYR A 300 -11.02 5.36 -0.76
CA TYR A 300 -11.02 6.78 -1.11
C TYR A 300 -12.25 7.51 -0.57
N TYR A 301 -13.44 6.93 -0.70
CA TYR A 301 -14.69 7.56 -0.26
C TYR A 301 -14.76 7.69 1.26
N GLU A 302 -14.34 6.67 2.00
CA GLU A 302 -14.25 6.72 3.46
C GLU A 302 -13.25 7.78 3.92
N SER A 303 -12.06 7.81 3.30
CA SER A 303 -10.99 8.76 3.60
C SER A 303 -11.43 10.22 3.40
N TYR A 304 -12.06 10.51 2.27
CA TYR A 304 -12.62 11.83 1.98
C TYR A 304 -13.74 12.20 2.96
N SER A 305 -14.68 11.29 3.20
CA SER A 305 -15.81 11.54 4.10
C SER A 305 -15.37 11.81 5.54
N ALA A 306 -14.41 11.04 6.06
CA ALA A 306 -13.86 11.23 7.39
C ALA A 306 -13.09 12.54 7.51
N THR A 307 -12.31 12.89 6.49
CA THR A 307 -11.59 14.18 6.43
C THR A 307 -12.58 15.34 6.39
N LYS A 308 -13.61 15.27 5.55
CA LYS A 308 -14.67 16.28 5.46
C LYS A 308 -15.41 16.42 6.80
N TYR A 309 -15.67 15.33 7.52
CA TYR A 309 -16.23 15.38 8.87
C TYR A 309 -15.34 16.19 9.82
N LEU A 310 -14.03 15.93 9.83
CA LEU A 310 -13.09 16.70 10.66
C LEU A 310 -13.09 18.18 10.30
N ILE A 311 -13.05 18.50 9.00
CA ILE A 311 -13.07 19.89 8.54
C ILE A 311 -14.39 20.56 8.91
N LYS A 312 -15.53 19.89 8.74
CA LYS A 312 -16.84 20.47 9.08
C LYS A 312 -17.00 20.73 10.57
N ARG A 313 -16.43 19.85 11.42
CA ARG A 313 -16.56 19.94 12.89
C ARG A 313 -15.51 20.83 13.54
N TYR A 314 -14.28 20.83 13.04
CA TYR A 314 -13.12 21.47 13.68
C TYR A 314 -12.44 22.53 12.81
N GLY A 315 -12.90 22.71 11.56
CA GLY A 315 -12.34 23.64 10.59
C GLY A 315 -10.99 23.18 10.03
N LEU A 316 -10.60 23.78 8.90
CA LEU A 316 -9.26 23.57 8.31
C LEU A 316 -8.13 23.90 9.28
N LYS A 317 -8.29 24.96 10.09
CA LYS A 317 -7.31 25.30 11.16
C LYS A 317 -7.12 24.17 12.17
N GLY A 318 -8.19 23.46 12.54
CA GLY A 318 -8.12 22.30 13.43
C GLY A 318 -7.34 21.15 12.79
N VAL A 319 -7.62 20.86 11.52
CA VAL A 319 -6.90 19.83 10.77
C VAL A 319 -5.43 20.21 10.54
N SER A 320 -5.13 21.46 10.23
CA SER A 320 -3.75 21.96 10.12
C SER A 320 -2.96 21.77 11.42
N LYS A 321 -3.58 22.04 12.58
CA LYS A 321 -2.98 21.75 13.90
C LYS A 321 -2.76 20.26 14.12
N LEU A 322 -3.67 19.39 13.68
CA LEU A 322 -3.47 17.94 13.71
C LEU A 322 -2.22 17.55 12.91
N LEU A 323 -2.08 18.05 11.68
CA LEU A 323 -0.90 17.78 10.84
C LEU A 323 0.40 18.31 11.49
N GLU A 324 0.37 19.46 12.15
CA GLU A 324 1.51 20.00 12.88
C GLU A 324 1.95 19.07 14.02
N LYS A 325 1.00 18.52 14.79
CA LYS A 325 1.30 17.54 15.86
C LYS A 325 1.93 16.27 15.29
N LEU A 326 1.44 15.78 14.15
CA LEU A 326 2.05 14.66 13.45
C LEU A 326 3.47 14.97 12.99
N GLY A 327 3.73 16.19 12.48
CA GLY A 327 5.06 16.66 12.10
C GLY A 327 6.06 16.79 13.25
N LYS A 328 5.55 16.96 14.49
CA LYS A 328 6.34 16.90 15.74
C LYS A 328 6.58 15.47 16.24
N GLY A 329 6.15 14.46 15.48
CA GLY A 329 6.37 13.04 15.80
C GLY A 329 5.30 12.43 16.71
N ALA A 330 4.20 13.11 16.99
CA ALA A 330 3.10 12.51 17.74
C ALA A 330 2.49 11.34 16.96
N SER A 331 2.04 10.30 17.67
CA SER A 331 1.15 9.30 17.06
C SER A 331 -0.19 9.94 16.74
N ILE A 332 -0.88 9.42 15.74
CA ILE A 332 -2.22 9.87 15.36
C ILE A 332 -3.22 9.84 16.53
N ASP A 333 -3.21 8.79 17.37
CA ASP A 333 -4.05 8.70 18.57
C ASP A 333 -3.79 9.86 19.55
N LYS A 334 -2.50 10.16 19.81
CA LYS A 334 -2.10 11.28 20.67
C LYS A 334 -2.48 12.63 20.06
N ALA A 335 -2.24 12.80 18.75
CA ALA A 335 -2.52 14.04 18.04
C ALA A 335 -4.02 14.34 18.00
N LEU A 336 -4.87 13.34 17.76
CA LEU A 336 -6.33 13.46 17.84
C LEU A 336 -6.78 13.82 19.27
N GLY A 337 -6.18 13.21 20.29
CA GLY A 337 -6.52 13.48 21.70
C GLY A 337 -6.17 14.91 22.11
N GLU A 338 -5.01 15.41 21.70
CA GLU A 338 -4.56 16.76 22.01
C GLU A 338 -5.33 17.86 21.26
N VAL A 339 -5.73 17.60 20.01
CA VAL A 339 -6.33 18.64 19.16
C VAL A 339 -7.87 18.60 19.21
N PHE A 340 -8.45 17.40 19.27
CA PHE A 340 -9.91 17.20 19.16
C PHE A 340 -10.53 16.50 20.37
N HIS A 341 -9.73 16.09 21.37
CA HIS A 341 -10.19 15.27 22.49
C HIS A 341 -10.86 13.96 22.04
N LEU A 342 -10.35 13.38 20.95
CA LEU A 342 -10.80 12.10 20.39
C LEU A 342 -9.65 11.10 20.37
N ASP A 343 -9.93 9.84 20.66
CA ASP A 343 -9.09 8.73 20.18
C ASP A 343 -9.58 8.26 18.80
N TYR A 344 -8.86 7.31 18.17
CA TYR A 344 -9.26 6.78 16.87
C TYR A 344 -10.65 6.13 16.86
N GLN A 345 -11.01 5.42 17.93
CA GLN A 345 -12.28 4.69 17.99
C GLN A 345 -13.45 5.66 18.12
N ALA A 346 -13.26 6.72 18.89
CA ALA A 346 -14.19 7.83 19.00
C ALA A 346 -14.32 8.55 17.66
N LEU A 347 -13.22 8.81 16.94
CA LEU A 347 -13.26 9.36 15.59
C LEU A 347 -14.11 8.48 14.65
N ASP A 348 -13.80 7.18 14.56
CA ASP A 348 -14.55 6.23 13.70
C ASP A 348 -16.04 6.23 14.03
N ARG A 349 -16.39 6.17 15.32
CA ARG A 349 -17.79 6.18 15.77
C ARG A 349 -18.50 7.49 15.45
N GLU A 350 -17.88 8.62 15.76
CA GLU A 350 -18.51 9.93 15.60
C GLU A 350 -18.64 10.30 14.12
N TRP A 351 -17.68 9.92 13.29
CA TRP A 351 -17.79 10.03 11.82
C TRP A 351 -18.91 9.15 11.25
N ARG A 352 -19.04 7.89 11.69
CA ARG A 352 -20.14 7.02 11.25
C ARG A 352 -21.51 7.55 11.66
N LYS A 353 -21.62 8.16 12.85
CA LYS A 353 -22.85 8.87 13.26
C LYS A 353 -23.13 10.08 12.36
N PHE A 354 -22.09 10.83 11.99
CA PHE A 354 -22.22 11.95 11.06
C PHE A 354 -22.75 11.48 9.69
N LEU A 355 -22.20 10.39 9.15
CA LEU A 355 -22.71 9.74 7.94
C LEU A 355 -24.19 9.30 8.11
N ALA A 356 -24.52 8.62 9.21
CA ALA A 356 -25.87 8.09 9.48
C ALA A 356 -26.97 9.15 9.55
N ARG A 357 -26.63 10.35 10.06
CA ARG A 357 -27.61 11.43 10.19
C ARG A 357 -28.02 12.01 8.84
N GLY A 358 -27.29 11.69 7.77
CA GLY A 358 -27.49 12.33 6.47
C GLY A 358 -27.42 13.85 6.57
N GLU A 359 -26.72 14.39 7.59
CA GLU A 359 -26.57 15.84 7.75
C GLU A 359 -25.94 16.36 6.45
N PRO A 360 -26.61 17.32 5.80
CA PRO A 360 -26.82 17.26 4.36
C PRO A 360 -25.53 17.20 3.57
N PHE A 361 -25.46 16.16 2.76
CA PHE A 361 -25.11 16.29 1.35
C PHE A 361 -26.38 16.52 0.47
N VAL A 362 -27.51 16.88 1.12
CA VAL A 362 -28.87 17.27 0.67
C VAL A 362 -29.91 16.13 0.56
N THR A 363 -30.95 16.28 1.40
CA THR A 363 -32.30 15.67 1.54
C THR A 363 -32.55 14.18 1.29
N ARG A 364 -33.06 13.52 2.36
CA ARG A 364 -33.76 12.23 2.34
C ARG A 364 -34.86 12.19 1.27
N LYS A 365 -34.69 11.35 0.25
CA LYS A 365 -35.77 10.52 -0.27
C LYS A 365 -35.23 9.33 -1.07
N ALA A 366 -35.79 8.17 -0.73
CA ALA A 366 -35.85 6.91 -1.48
C ALA A 366 -34.55 6.09 -1.63
N VAL A 367 -34.35 5.15 -0.69
CA VAL A 367 -33.78 3.84 -1.03
C VAL A 367 -34.74 2.78 -0.50
N GLY A 368 -35.30 1.98 -1.41
CA GLY A 368 -36.18 0.85 -1.07
C GLY A 368 -35.40 -0.33 -0.48
N PRO A 369 -36.08 -1.32 0.14
CA PRO A 369 -35.40 -2.38 0.88
C PRO A 369 -34.61 -3.31 -0.05
N VAL A 370 -33.28 -3.29 0.09
CA VAL A 370 -32.37 -4.27 -0.53
C VAL A 370 -32.42 -5.58 0.26
N ARG A 371 -32.42 -6.72 -0.45
CA ARG A 371 -32.61 -8.06 0.14
C ARG A 371 -31.42 -8.46 1.03
N LYS A 372 -31.69 -8.76 2.30
CA LYS A 372 -30.71 -9.11 3.36
C LYS A 372 -29.71 -10.22 3.01
N GLU A 373 -30.03 -11.11 2.07
CA GLU A 373 -29.18 -12.27 1.72
C GLU A 373 -28.02 -11.91 0.78
N ALA A 374 -28.19 -10.93 -0.12
CA ALA A 374 -27.10 -10.43 -0.96
C ALA A 374 -26.07 -9.67 -0.11
N ILE A 375 -26.58 -8.88 0.85
CA ILE A 375 -25.85 -8.07 1.82
C ILE A 375 -24.90 -8.91 2.71
N VAL A 376 -25.36 -10.08 3.18
CA VAL A 376 -24.54 -11.02 3.98
C VAL A 376 -23.40 -11.63 3.17
N LYS A 377 -23.58 -11.81 1.85
CA LYS A 377 -22.59 -12.44 0.97
C LYS A 377 -21.43 -11.49 0.62
N ASP A 378 -21.71 -10.19 0.44
CA ASP A 378 -20.70 -9.19 0.09
C ASP A 378 -19.89 -8.69 1.29
N GLN A 379 -20.52 -8.57 2.48
CA GLN A 379 -19.80 -8.27 3.73
C GLN A 379 -18.75 -9.31 4.10
N ALA A 380 -19.14 -10.57 4.02
CA ALA A 380 -18.25 -11.67 4.37
C ALA A 380 -17.13 -11.81 3.32
N LYS A 381 -17.37 -11.44 2.05
CA LYS A 381 -16.35 -11.34 0.99
C LYS A 381 -15.31 -10.27 1.31
N THR A 382 -15.73 -9.05 1.66
CA THR A 382 -14.83 -7.93 1.93
C THR A 382 -13.92 -8.19 3.13
N LEU A 383 -14.49 -8.68 4.24
CA LEU A 383 -13.69 -9.08 5.39
C LEU A 383 -12.76 -10.23 5.07
N TYR A 384 -13.18 -11.16 4.19
CA TYR A 384 -12.34 -12.26 3.73
C TYR A 384 -11.16 -11.75 2.90
N SER A 385 -11.38 -10.82 1.97
CA SER A 385 -10.32 -10.18 1.19
C SER A 385 -9.33 -9.41 2.07
N LEU A 386 -9.82 -8.69 3.09
CA LEU A 386 -8.97 -8.01 4.08
C LEU A 386 -8.14 -9.02 4.90
N ALA A 387 -8.77 -10.10 5.35
CA ALA A 387 -8.08 -11.17 6.08
C ALA A 387 -7.02 -11.85 5.20
N GLN A 388 -7.31 -12.08 3.91
CA GLN A 388 -6.36 -12.59 2.93
C GLN A 388 -5.20 -11.63 2.70
N ASN A 389 -5.46 -10.32 2.65
CA ASN A 389 -4.40 -9.33 2.53
C ASN A 389 -3.49 -9.33 3.78
N TYR A 390 -4.05 -9.41 4.99
CA TYR A 390 -3.25 -9.57 6.20
C TYR A 390 -2.45 -10.88 6.19
N GLU A 391 -3.04 -11.98 5.71
CA GLU A 391 -2.33 -13.25 5.59
C GLU A 391 -1.18 -13.15 4.58
N MET A 392 -1.42 -12.55 3.42
CA MET A 392 -0.43 -12.31 2.36
C MET A 392 0.74 -11.46 2.87
N ASN A 393 0.46 -10.48 3.74
CA ASN A 393 1.47 -9.64 4.39
C ASN A 393 2.06 -10.25 5.68
N ARG A 394 1.83 -11.55 5.94
CA ARG A 394 2.29 -12.29 7.13
C ARG A 394 1.85 -11.67 8.47
N MET A 395 0.80 -10.85 8.46
CA MET A 395 0.16 -10.27 9.64
C MET A 395 -0.88 -11.25 10.20
N TYR A 396 -0.44 -12.47 10.54
CA TYR A 396 -1.32 -13.60 10.85
C TYR A 396 -2.27 -13.35 12.02
N ASP A 397 -1.85 -12.61 13.05
CA ASP A 397 -2.74 -12.24 14.16
C ASP A 397 -3.90 -11.32 13.72
N LEU A 398 -3.68 -10.43 12.76
CA LEU A 398 -4.75 -9.60 12.20
C LEU A 398 -5.62 -10.41 11.24
N ALA A 399 -5.02 -11.27 10.42
CA ALA A 399 -5.74 -12.18 9.54
C ALA A 399 -6.69 -13.09 10.33
N LEU A 400 -6.18 -13.74 11.39
CA LEU A 400 -6.97 -14.60 12.28
C LEU A 400 -8.13 -13.84 12.93
N ARG A 401 -7.90 -12.61 13.41
CA ARG A 401 -8.97 -11.77 13.99
C ARG A 401 -10.07 -11.48 12.97
N GLU A 402 -9.71 -11.17 11.73
CA GLU A 402 -10.72 -10.90 10.70
C GLU A 402 -11.44 -12.18 10.26
N TYR A 403 -10.75 -13.30 10.08
CA TYR A 403 -11.40 -14.59 9.83
C TYR A 403 -12.35 -15.01 10.95
N GLN A 404 -11.97 -14.80 12.22
CA GLN A 404 -12.84 -15.09 13.36
C GLN A 404 -14.07 -14.19 13.39
N LYS A 405 -13.96 -12.91 13.01
CA LYS A 405 -15.13 -12.03 12.85
C LYS A 405 -16.06 -12.51 11.75
N ILE A 406 -15.53 -13.01 10.63
CA ILE A 406 -16.34 -13.55 9.54
C ILE A 406 -17.16 -14.74 10.05
N ILE A 407 -16.52 -15.65 10.78
CA ILE A 407 -17.18 -16.83 11.34
C ILE A 407 -18.24 -16.45 12.37
N LYS A 408 -17.95 -15.45 13.23
CA LYS A 408 -18.86 -15.00 14.28
C LYS A 408 -20.08 -14.30 13.72
N ASN A 409 -19.91 -13.42 12.73
CA ASN A 409 -20.96 -12.53 12.25
C ASN A 409 -21.69 -13.08 11.01
N TYR A 410 -21.09 -14.01 10.27
CA TYR A 410 -21.61 -14.55 9.00
C TYR A 410 -21.53 -16.07 8.95
N ALA A 411 -21.85 -16.74 10.05
CA ALA A 411 -21.61 -18.17 10.26
C ALA A 411 -22.15 -19.11 9.17
N ASN A 412 -23.22 -18.71 8.47
CA ASN A 412 -23.89 -19.48 7.41
C ASN A 412 -23.44 -19.10 5.99
N SER A 413 -22.47 -18.19 5.84
CA SER A 413 -21.94 -17.78 4.53
C SER A 413 -20.86 -18.75 4.02
N SER A 414 -20.73 -18.88 2.70
CA SER A 414 -19.62 -19.62 2.07
C SER A 414 -18.25 -19.05 2.45
N TRP A 415 -18.20 -17.74 2.78
CA TRP A 415 -17.00 -17.07 3.26
C TRP A 415 -16.62 -17.46 4.70
N ALA A 416 -17.58 -17.78 5.57
CA ALA A 416 -17.28 -18.31 6.90
C ALA A 416 -16.69 -19.73 6.83
N GLN A 417 -17.13 -20.55 5.86
CA GLN A 417 -16.51 -21.84 5.60
C GLN A 417 -15.05 -21.66 5.13
N LYS A 418 -14.83 -20.81 4.12
CA LYS A 418 -13.48 -20.47 3.66
C LYS A 418 -12.61 -19.89 4.79
N ALA A 419 -13.17 -19.05 5.66
CA ALA A 419 -12.47 -18.47 6.81
C ALA A 419 -12.04 -19.55 7.83
N ARG A 420 -12.88 -20.57 8.08
CA ARG A 420 -12.52 -21.71 8.95
C ARG A 420 -11.35 -22.50 8.36
N GLU A 421 -11.37 -22.72 7.04
CA GLU A 421 -10.28 -23.40 6.33
C GLU A 421 -8.98 -22.58 6.43
N ARG A 422 -9.03 -21.26 6.19
CA ARG A 422 -7.85 -20.39 6.34
C ARG A 422 -7.33 -20.32 7.76
N ILE A 423 -8.17 -20.29 8.79
CA ILE A 423 -7.71 -20.33 10.18
C ILE A 423 -6.94 -21.62 10.48
N LYS A 424 -7.39 -22.77 9.97
CA LYS A 424 -6.66 -24.04 10.13
C LYS A 424 -5.28 -23.97 9.47
N VAL A 425 -5.21 -23.43 8.25
CA VAL A 425 -3.97 -23.22 7.50
C VAL A 425 -3.03 -22.21 8.17
N ILE A 426 -3.55 -21.14 8.77
CA ILE A 426 -2.73 -20.17 9.51
C ILE A 426 -2.26 -20.77 10.84
N GLY A 427 -3.10 -21.60 11.48
CA GLY A 427 -2.76 -22.32 12.70
C GLY A 427 -1.60 -23.29 12.52
N THR A 428 -1.46 -23.89 11.33
CA THR A 428 -0.31 -24.73 10.97
C THR A 428 0.91 -23.91 10.56
N LYS A 429 0.74 -22.72 9.96
CA LYS A 429 1.83 -21.76 9.63
C LYS A 429 2.40 -20.99 10.83
N ARG A 430 1.75 -21.06 12.00
CA ARG A 430 2.14 -20.36 13.24
C ARG A 430 2.89 -21.28 14.22
N ARG A 431 2.87 -22.60 13.98
CA ARG A 431 3.76 -23.58 14.59
C ARG A 431 4.97 -23.72 13.69
#